data_AF-A0A5J4P8E5-F1
#
_entry.id   AF-A0A5J4P8E5-F1
#
_cell.length_a   1.000
_cell.length_b   1.000
_cell.length_c   1.000
_cell.angle_alpha   90.00
_cell.angle_beta   90.00
_cell.angle_gamma   90.00
#
_symmetry.space_group_name_H-M   'P 1'
#
loop_
_entity.id
_entity.type
_entity.pdbx_description
1 polymer ?
#
loop_
_entity_poly.entity_id
_entity_poly.type
_entity_poly.pdbx_seq_one_letter_code
_entity_poly.pdbx_strand_id
1 'polypeptide(L)'
;MKKSLLIIFIFLLLAAITIVIYLFFSEKQMNEELIREFELEKEELENEYSHFATQYDELQLTITNDSLSILLDKEKTKVQRLLEELRSVKSSNAAEIRRLKTELSSLRNIMTGYVSQIDSLNRITEHQREVIKDVTTKYNDISRKADELI
;
A
#
# COMPACT_ATOMS: atom_id res chain seq x y z
N MET A 1 -5.47 -67.25 -26.13
CA MET A 1 -5.13 -65.87 -26.57
C MET A 1 -6.01 -64.79 -25.92
N LYS A 2 -7.35 -64.85 -25.95
CA LYS A 2 -8.23 -63.79 -25.40
C LYS A 2 -7.97 -63.39 -23.93
N LYS A 3 -7.70 -64.35 -23.03
CA LYS A 3 -7.41 -64.07 -21.60
C LYS A 3 -6.09 -63.32 -21.38
N SER A 4 -5.06 -63.58 -22.20
CA SER A 4 -3.77 -62.89 -22.09
C SER A 4 -3.85 -61.45 -22.60
N LEU A 5 -4.62 -61.20 -23.67
CA LEU A 5 -4.93 -59.84 -24.13
C LEU A 5 -5.70 -59.04 -23.07
N LEU A 6 -6.65 -59.69 -22.39
CA LEU A 6 -7.44 -59.06 -21.33
C LEU A 6 -6.58 -58.68 -20.12
N ILE A 7 -5.60 -59.51 -19.75
CA ILE A 7 -4.64 -59.21 -18.68
C ILE A 7 -3.74 -58.03 -19.04
N ILE A 8 -3.24 -57.97 -20.28
CA ILE A 8 -2.41 -56.85 -20.77
C ILE A 8 -3.21 -55.55 -20.75
N PHE A 9 -4.48 -55.60 -21.17
CA PHE A 9 -5.36 -54.43 -21.17
C PHE A 9 -5.67 -53.94 -19.75
N ILE A 10 -5.86 -54.84 -18.78
CA ILE A 10 -6.04 -54.50 -17.37
C ILE A 10 -4.79 -53.81 -16.81
N PHE A 11 -3.59 -54.33 -17.12
CA PHE A 11 -2.34 -53.71 -16.68
C PHE A 11 -2.13 -52.31 -17.28
N LEU A 12 -2.46 -52.13 -18.56
CA LEU A 12 -2.42 -50.83 -19.22
C LEU A 12 -3.37 -49.83 -18.56
N LEU A 13 -4.59 -50.27 -18.24
CA LEU A 13 -5.59 -49.45 -17.56
C LEU A 13 -5.12 -49.05 -16.15
N LEU A 14 -4.52 -49.97 -15.41
CA LEU A 14 -4.00 -49.72 -14.07
C LEU A 14 -2.86 -48.68 -14.09
N ALA A 15 -1.96 -48.78 -15.07
CA ALA A 15 -0.88 -47.83 -15.28
C ALA A 15 -1.40 -46.43 -15.65
N ALA A 16 -2.41 -46.35 -16.52
CA ALA A 16 -3.06 -45.08 -16.86
C ALA A 16 -3.73 -44.42 -15.63
N ILE A 17 -4.42 -45.21 -14.80
CA ILE A 17 -5.04 -44.71 -13.57
C ILE A 17 -3.99 -44.19 -12.58
N THR A 18 -2.86 -44.88 -12.42
CA THR A 18 -1.79 -44.42 -11.52
C THR A 18 -1.16 -43.10 -11.99
N ILE A 19 -0.97 -42.93 -13.30
CA ILE A 19 -0.47 -41.66 -13.88
C ILE A 19 -1.46 -40.52 -13.62
N VAL A 20 -2.77 -40.75 -13.82
CA VAL A 20 -3.81 -39.75 -13.58
C VAL A 20 -3.87 -39.37 -12.09
N ILE A 21 -3.79 -40.35 -11.18
CA ILE A 21 -3.77 -40.08 -9.74
C ILE A 21 -2.54 -39.25 -9.35
N TYR A 22 -1.36 -39.57 -9.89
CA TYR A 22 -0.13 -38.82 -9.63
C TYR A 22 -0.23 -37.38 -10.13
N LEU A 23 -0.67 -37.18 -11.38
CA LEU A 23 -0.87 -35.84 -11.96
C LEU A 23 -1.87 -35.02 -11.14
N PHE A 24 -3.01 -35.61 -10.75
CA PHE A 24 -4.04 -34.93 -9.96
C PHE A 24 -3.55 -34.51 -8.57
N PHE A 25 -2.75 -35.36 -7.90
CA PHE A 25 -2.15 -35.02 -6.60
C PHE A 25 -1.09 -33.94 -6.73
N SER A 26 -0.23 -34.01 -7.76
CA SER A 26 0.80 -33.01 -8.03
C SER A 26 0.20 -31.64 -8.33
N GLU A 27 -0.88 -31.60 -9.12
CA GLU A 27 -1.59 -30.37 -9.46
C GLU A 27 -2.26 -29.75 -8.24
N LYS A 28 -2.87 -30.57 -7.36
CA LYS A 28 -3.43 -30.10 -6.09
C LYS A 28 -2.39 -29.51 -5.16
N GLN A 29 -1.25 -30.18 -4.99
CA GLN A 29 -0.17 -29.67 -4.12
C GLN A 29 0.37 -28.32 -4.60
N MET A 30 0.64 -28.20 -5.90
CA MET A 30 1.13 -26.95 -6.49
C MET A 30 0.10 -25.82 -6.37
N ASN A 31 -1.18 -26.13 -6.51
CA ASN A 31 -2.26 -25.14 -6.36
C ASN A 31 -2.42 -24.69 -4.89
N GLU A 32 -2.33 -25.62 -3.92
CA GLU A 32 -2.35 -25.28 -2.50
C GLU A 32 -1.15 -24.40 -2.08
N GLU A 33 0.03 -24.66 -2.63
CA GLU A 33 1.23 -23.85 -2.37
C GLU A 33 1.07 -22.44 -2.94
N LEU A 34 0.58 -22.32 -4.17
CA LEU A 34 0.30 -21.03 -4.81
C LEU A 34 -0.76 -20.23 -4.07
N ILE A 35 -1.85 -20.87 -3.61
CA ILE A 35 -2.90 -20.22 -2.82
C ILE A 35 -2.32 -19.69 -1.51
N ARG A 36 -1.44 -20.44 -0.84
CA ARG A 36 -0.77 -19.99 0.39
C ARG A 36 0.15 -18.80 0.15
N GLU A 37 0.90 -18.80 -0.95
CA GLU A 37 1.73 -17.65 -1.32
C GLU A 37 0.87 -16.39 -1.51
N PHE A 38 -0.28 -16.50 -2.19
CA PHE A 38 -1.21 -15.39 -2.34
C PHE A 38 -1.89 -14.97 -1.04
N GLU A 39 -2.15 -15.91 -0.12
CA GLU A 39 -2.64 -15.58 1.23
C GLU A 39 -1.62 -14.75 2.00
N LEU A 40 -0.34 -15.16 1.98
CA LEU A 40 0.74 -14.43 2.62
C LEU A 40 0.95 -13.03 1.99
N GLU A 41 0.97 -12.95 0.65
CA GLU A 41 1.10 -11.67 -0.05
C GLU A 41 -0.06 -10.72 0.28
N LYS A 42 -1.28 -11.27 0.36
CA LYS A 42 -2.45 -10.51 0.76
C LYS A 42 -2.33 -10.00 2.19
N GLU A 43 -1.94 -10.84 3.14
CA GLU A 43 -1.75 -10.46 4.54
C GLU A 43 -0.67 -9.37 4.70
N GLU A 44 0.45 -9.51 3.99
CA GLU A 44 1.53 -8.52 3.99
C GLU A 44 1.05 -7.17 3.47
N LEU A 45 0.30 -7.16 2.36
CA LEU A 45 -0.31 -5.93 1.82
C LEU A 45 -1.28 -5.30 2.82
N GLU A 46 -2.15 -6.09 3.44
CA GLU A 46 -3.09 -5.56 4.44
C GLU A 46 -2.35 -4.90 5.61
N ASN A 47 -1.29 -5.52 6.11
CA ASN A 47 -0.48 -4.98 7.20
C ASN A 47 0.28 -3.72 6.79
N GLU A 48 0.97 -3.75 5.65
CA GLU A 48 1.74 -2.61 5.14
C GLU A 48 0.84 -1.38 4.96
N TYR A 49 -0.29 -1.54 4.27
CA TYR A 49 -1.16 -0.42 3.94
C TYR A 49 -2.05 0.02 5.12
N SER A 50 -2.36 -0.87 6.06
CA SER A 50 -2.97 -0.47 7.34
C SER A 50 -2.01 0.40 8.15
N HIS A 51 -0.74 -0.01 8.26
CA HIS A 51 0.26 0.78 8.98
C HIS A 51 0.51 2.13 8.30
N PHE A 52 0.59 2.11 6.97
CA PHE A 52 0.68 3.30 6.15
C PHE A 52 -0.47 4.28 6.46
N ALA A 53 -1.73 3.82 6.40
CA ALA A 53 -2.89 4.65 6.72
C ALA A 53 -2.82 5.27 8.12
N THR A 54 -2.34 4.54 9.13
CA THR A 54 -2.14 5.07 10.50
C THR A 54 -1.06 6.14 10.56
N GLN A 55 0.08 5.96 9.89
CA GLN A 55 1.13 7.00 9.83
C GLN A 55 0.61 8.31 9.22
N TYR A 56 -0.33 8.24 8.26
CA TYR A 56 -0.94 9.46 7.71
C TYR A 56 -1.81 10.20 8.70
N ASP A 57 -2.54 9.48 9.55
CA ASP A 57 -3.36 10.11 10.59
C ASP A 57 -2.51 10.95 11.53
N GLU A 58 -1.31 10.46 11.87
CA GLU A 58 -0.35 11.20 12.69
C GLU A 58 0.20 12.44 11.95
N LEU A 59 0.51 12.31 10.66
CA LEU A 59 1.00 13.42 9.85
C LEU A 59 -0.06 14.51 9.68
N GLN A 60 -1.33 14.16 9.48
CA GLN A 60 -2.43 15.11 9.28
C GLN A 60 -2.60 16.08 10.45
N LEU A 61 -2.29 15.65 11.68
CA LEU A 61 -2.34 16.49 12.88
C LEU A 61 -1.36 17.67 12.85
N THR A 62 -0.36 17.63 11.98
CA THR A 62 0.69 18.66 11.87
C THR A 62 0.50 19.60 10.68
N ILE A 63 -0.56 19.43 9.90
CA ILE A 63 -0.79 20.13 8.63
C ILE A 63 -1.65 21.38 8.85
N THR A 64 -1.15 22.53 8.40
CA THR A 64 -1.88 23.81 8.45
C THR A 64 -2.47 24.24 7.11
N ASN A 65 -2.25 23.49 6.03
CA ASN A 65 -2.72 23.82 4.68
C ASN A 65 -3.99 23.04 4.29
N ASP A 66 -5.12 23.74 4.25
CA ASP A 66 -6.45 23.15 4.06
C ASP A 66 -6.63 22.44 2.71
N SER A 67 -6.03 22.95 1.62
CA SER A 67 -6.30 22.42 0.27
C SER A 67 -5.57 21.11 -0.02
N LEU A 68 -4.31 20.99 0.38
CA LEU A 68 -3.55 19.73 0.24
C LEU A 68 -4.06 18.66 1.20
N SER A 69 -4.53 19.05 2.38
CA SER A 69 -5.16 18.15 3.36
C SER A 69 -6.41 17.47 2.78
N ILE A 70 -7.27 18.21 2.08
CA ILE A 70 -8.49 17.66 1.44
C ILE A 70 -8.14 16.63 0.35
N LEU A 71 -7.13 16.91 -0.48
CA LEU A 71 -6.70 15.96 -1.52
C LEU A 71 -6.12 14.69 -0.91
N LEU A 72 -5.32 14.83 0.16
CA LEU A 72 -4.73 13.71 0.87
C LEU A 72 -5.81 12.82 1.53
N ASP A 73 -6.81 13.42 2.16
CA ASP A 73 -7.93 12.72 2.79
C ASP A 73 -8.78 11.91 1.79
N LYS A 74 -8.97 12.47 0.59
CA LYS A 74 -9.63 11.77 -0.51
C LYS A 74 -8.87 10.51 -0.95
N GLU A 75 -7.55 10.59 -1.09
CA GLU A 75 -6.73 9.44 -1.47
C GLU A 75 -6.66 8.40 -0.33
N LYS A 76 -6.61 8.84 0.93
CA LYS A 76 -6.71 7.95 2.10
C LYS A 76 -8.01 7.14 2.10
N THR A 77 -9.15 7.79 1.85
CA THR A 77 -10.45 7.11 1.74
C THR A 77 -10.44 6.03 0.67
N LYS A 78 -9.74 6.24 -0.45
CA LYS A 78 -9.59 5.21 -1.49
C LYS A 78 -8.72 4.04 -1.02
N VAL A 79 -7.61 4.31 -0.32
CA VAL A 79 -6.77 3.25 0.28
C VAL A 79 -7.61 2.38 1.22
N GLN A 80 -8.42 2.98 2.09
CA GLN A 80 -9.31 2.23 3.00
C GLN A 80 -10.28 1.33 2.22
N ARG A 81 -10.94 1.86 1.19
CA ARG A 81 -11.85 1.07 0.34
C ARG A 81 -11.14 -0.09 -0.35
N LEU A 82 -9.95 0.14 -0.89
CA LEU A 82 -9.18 -0.92 -1.58
C LEU A 82 -8.68 -1.98 -0.60
N LEU A 83 -8.40 -1.61 0.66
CA LEU A 83 -8.08 -2.58 1.71
C LEU A 83 -9.29 -3.43 2.09
N GLU A 84 -10.48 -2.84 2.17
CA GLU A 84 -11.72 -3.59 2.37
C GLU A 84 -12.00 -4.54 1.19
N GLU A 85 -11.79 -4.08 -0.03
CA GLU A 85 -11.91 -4.90 -1.23
C GLU A 85 -10.90 -6.05 -1.21
N LEU A 86 -9.63 -5.77 -0.91
CA LEU A 86 -8.57 -6.77 -0.78
C LEU A 86 -8.92 -7.84 0.25
N ARG A 87 -9.42 -7.43 1.43
CA ARG A 87 -9.90 -8.32 2.49
C ARG A 87 -11.00 -9.26 1.99
N SER A 88 -11.93 -8.74 1.19
CA SER A 88 -13.05 -9.51 0.63
C SER A 88 -12.66 -10.45 -0.52
N VAL A 89 -11.59 -10.13 -1.26
CA VAL A 89 -11.13 -10.93 -2.40
C VAL A 89 -10.55 -12.25 -1.92
N LYS A 90 -10.97 -13.34 -2.57
CA LYS A 90 -10.41 -14.67 -2.32
C LYS A 90 -8.97 -14.73 -2.79
N SER A 91 -8.11 -15.35 -1.99
CA SER A 91 -6.68 -15.51 -2.28
C SER A 91 -6.41 -16.27 -3.59
N SER A 92 -7.36 -17.09 -4.04
CA SER A 92 -7.26 -17.78 -5.33
C SER A 92 -7.45 -16.87 -6.56
N ASN A 93 -7.86 -15.61 -6.39
CA ASN A 93 -8.00 -14.65 -7.49
C ASN A 93 -6.75 -13.75 -7.64
N ALA A 94 -5.68 -14.35 -8.16
CA ALA A 94 -4.38 -13.71 -8.34
C ALA A 94 -4.40 -12.43 -9.20
N ALA A 95 -5.25 -12.38 -10.23
CA ALA A 95 -5.34 -11.22 -11.12
C ALA A 95 -5.87 -10.00 -10.36
N GLU A 96 -6.87 -10.21 -9.51
CA GLU A 96 -7.49 -9.14 -8.72
C GLU A 96 -6.56 -8.64 -7.61
N ILE A 97 -5.86 -9.54 -6.92
CA ILE A 97 -4.85 -9.19 -5.91
C ILE A 97 -3.74 -8.33 -6.53
N ARG A 98 -3.26 -8.70 -7.73
CA ARG A 98 -2.25 -7.91 -8.45
C ARG A 98 -2.76 -6.53 -8.87
N ARG A 99 -4.03 -6.44 -9.29
CA ARG A 99 -4.68 -5.15 -9.61
C ARG A 99 -4.72 -4.25 -8.38
N LEU A 100 -5.24 -4.77 -7.26
CA LEU A 100 -5.35 -4.05 -6.00
C LEU A 100 -3.98 -3.61 -5.47
N LYS A 101 -2.96 -4.48 -5.53
CA LYS A 101 -1.57 -4.15 -5.19
C LYS A 101 -1.04 -2.96 -6.00
N THR A 102 -1.30 -2.95 -7.31
CA THR A 102 -0.85 -1.86 -8.19
C THR A 102 -1.55 -0.55 -7.86
N GLU A 103 -2.87 -0.61 -7.59
CA GLU A 103 -3.66 0.56 -7.24
C GLU A 103 -3.24 1.16 -5.88
N LEU A 104 -3.05 0.30 -4.88
CA LEU A 104 -2.52 0.67 -3.56
C LEU A 104 -1.13 1.31 -3.67
N SER A 105 -0.24 0.75 -4.50
CA SER A 105 1.11 1.32 -4.73
C SER A 105 1.06 2.71 -5.38
N SER A 106 0.18 2.89 -6.37
CA SER A 106 -0.02 4.19 -7.00
C SER A 106 -0.52 5.23 -6.00
N LEU A 107 -1.51 4.86 -5.17
CA LEU A 107 -2.03 5.75 -4.13
C LEU A 107 -0.95 6.12 -3.11
N ARG A 108 -0.12 5.17 -2.70
CA ARG A 108 1.01 5.44 -1.81
C ARG A 108 1.97 6.49 -2.37
N ASN A 109 2.31 6.41 -3.65
CA ASN A 109 3.18 7.38 -4.29
C ASN A 109 2.56 8.78 -4.34
N ILE A 110 1.26 8.87 -4.59
CA ILE A 110 0.53 10.15 -4.59
C ILE A 110 0.52 10.75 -3.17
N MET A 111 0.18 9.95 -2.16
CA MET A 111 0.11 10.40 -0.78
C MET A 111 1.48 10.86 -0.23
N THR A 112 2.56 10.12 -0.52
CA THR A 112 3.93 10.54 -0.17
C THR A 112 4.35 11.82 -0.88
N GLY A 113 3.94 12.01 -2.14
CA GLY A 113 4.15 13.25 -2.88
C GLY A 113 3.43 14.45 -2.24
N TYR A 114 2.21 14.27 -1.72
CA TYR A 114 1.51 15.33 -0.99
C TYR A 114 2.18 15.65 0.35
N VAL A 115 2.62 14.63 1.11
CA VAL A 115 3.36 14.85 2.36
C VAL A 115 4.63 15.66 2.11
N SER A 116 5.42 15.32 1.09
CA SER A 116 6.64 16.08 0.78
C SER A 116 6.37 17.54 0.40
N GLN A 117 5.25 17.82 -0.29
CA GLN A 117 4.86 19.19 -0.62
C GLN A 117 4.43 19.97 0.63
N ILE A 118 3.69 19.31 1.52
CA ILE A 118 3.24 19.89 2.79
C ILE A 118 4.45 20.23 3.69
N ASP A 119 5.40 19.31 3.82
CA ASP A 119 6.62 19.53 4.61
C ASP A 119 7.43 20.72 4.10
N SER A 120 7.55 20.85 2.77
CA SER A 120 8.22 21.99 2.14
C SER A 120 7.53 23.32 2.48
N LEU A 121 6.20 23.36 2.37
CA LEU A 121 5.40 24.55 2.72
C LEU A 121 5.51 24.90 4.20
N ASN A 122 5.48 23.90 5.09
CA ASN A 122 5.65 24.10 6.53
C ASN A 122 7.03 24.70 6.85
N ARG A 123 8.11 24.19 6.23
CA ARG A 123 9.45 24.77 6.37
C ARG A 123 9.53 26.22 5.90
N ILE A 124 8.92 26.53 4.75
CA ILE A 124 8.87 27.90 4.22
C ILE A 124 8.10 28.81 5.18
N THR A 125 6.96 28.35 5.70
CA THR A 125 6.13 29.11 6.64
C THR A 125 6.88 29.39 7.94
N GLU A 126 7.60 28.41 8.48
CA GLU A 126 8.40 28.59 9.69
C GLU A 126 9.54 29.57 9.46
N HIS A 127 10.27 29.43 8.35
CA HIS A 127 11.32 30.37 7.96
C HIS A 127 10.79 31.81 7.80
N GLN A 128 9.62 31.98 7.18
CA GLN A 128 8.99 33.29 7.06
C GLN A 128 8.65 33.90 8.42
N ARG A 129 8.17 33.10 9.38
CA ARG A 129 7.89 33.58 10.75
C ARG A 129 9.17 34.03 11.45
N GLU A 130 10.26 33.29 11.31
CA GLU A 130 11.56 33.68 11.87
C GLU A 130 12.07 35.01 11.27
N VAL A 131 11.99 35.16 9.95
CA VAL A 131 12.39 36.40 9.26
C VAL A 131 11.51 37.57 9.69
N ILE A 132 10.20 37.40 9.77
CA ILE A 132 9.28 38.45 10.24
C ILE A 132 9.61 38.84 11.68
N LYS A 133 9.89 37.88 12.56
CA LYS A 133 10.28 38.14 13.95
C LYS A 133 11.59 38.94 14.01
N ASP A 134 12.61 38.52 13.29
CA ASP A 134 13.92 39.20 13.25
C ASP A 134 13.81 40.63 12.71
N VAL A 135 13.08 40.83 11.60
CA VAL A 135 12.83 42.16 11.02
C VAL A 135 12.06 43.04 11.99
N THR A 136 11.03 42.51 12.65
CA THR A 136 10.24 43.25 13.65
C THR A 136 11.10 43.67 14.84
N THR A 137 11.94 42.77 15.37
CA THR A 137 12.87 43.09 16.46
C THR A 137 13.88 44.16 16.04
N LYS A 138 14.50 44.02 14.87
CA LYS A 138 15.46 45.01 14.34
C LYS A 138 14.81 46.38 14.14
N TYR A 139 13.61 46.42 13.58
CA TYR A 139 12.86 47.67 13.41
C TYR A 139 12.59 48.35 14.75
N ASN A 140 12.06 47.61 15.73
CA ASN A 140 11.76 48.15 17.06
C ASN A 140 13.02 48.64 17.80
N ASP A 141 14.15 47.94 17.67
CA ASP A 141 15.42 48.37 18.25
C ASP A 141 15.97 49.65 17.58
N ILE A 142 15.83 49.78 16.26
CA ILE A 142 16.23 50.99 15.53
C ILE A 142 15.34 52.17 15.94
N SER A 143 14.03 51.98 16.00
CA SER A 143 13.09 53.02 16.46
C SER A 143 13.40 53.50 17.86
N ARG A 144 13.62 52.57 18.81
CA ARG A 144 13.98 52.92 20.18
C ARG A 144 15.28 53.72 20.28
N LYS A 145 16.31 53.34 19.52
CA LYS A 145 17.58 54.08 19.46
C LYS A 145 17.44 55.45 18.81
N ALA A 146 16.53 55.59 17.85
CA ALA A 146 16.25 56.88 17.21
C ALA A 146 15.54 57.83 18.19
N ASP A 147 14.61 57.32 18.99
CA ASP A 147 13.91 58.09 20.03
C ASP A 147 14.85 58.53 21.18
N GLU A 148 15.90 57.75 21.48
CA GLU A 148 16.93 58.11 22.48
C GLU A 148 17.91 59.20 22.00
N LEU A 149 17.92 59.52 20.69
CA LEU A 149 18.83 60.50 20.07
C LEU A 149 18.17 61.86 19.78
N ILE A 150 16.88 62.02 20.11
CA ILE A 150 16.07 63.25 19.98
C ILE A 150 15.83 63.84 21.36
#